data_AF-A0A5N6K065-F1
#
_entry.id   AF-A0A5N6K065-F1
#
_cell.length_a   1.000
_cell.length_b   1.000
_cell.length_c   1.000
_cell.angle_alpha   90.00
_cell.angle_beta   90.00
_cell.angle_gamma   90.00
#
_symmetry.space_group_name_H-M   'P 1'
#
loop_
_entity.id
_entity.type
_entity.pdbx_description
1 polymer ?
#
loop_
_entity_poly.entity_id
_entity_poly.type
_entity_poly.pdbx_seq_one_letter_code
_entity_poly.pdbx_strand_id
1 'polypeptide(L)'
;MVLNLHIQLHLKLLLSFLLGVSLFAFAASVIRTYCTMDTNYDITSWLLTAEDFLGNYLTGQNISNFTNSVNGMTLIEQFGSENKAGAPVLVWIHGGGYVYGSKTSSGNPASLVAASLENEKEGMIYVAMNYRLGLFGWLTGDSKVTANAGLLDQRLALEWVQTNIQLFGGDPNRLTVMGESAGAGSILHHITAYGGTKDRAPFQRAIPQSPAFIPVVPSQEKALFREVIGNASLLSNTTIKTVGQLRNLPYEVLSGVNILLTGKSSYGQFTFGPVVDESYVPDFPPRLLSQGAFDNNIDVLVGQNANEGLIFTNPAVQTQLEYISTLEQALPSANTSVIFHLANVLYPPIYNGSYGYTSSIERLALSISHFTIICNAYSLVSTLSKISPQNVNSSSPSSSYAYLFSIPPGIHGIDVPYTFFNGDTTGGTLQDPPVITDIATALQQFLTDFVIARDPSSSGAFVGYDKSETVTSIDIAGFKNVGDPAADSRCDYWFQFPYYHSEQ
;
A
#
# COMPACT_ATOMS: atom_id res chain seq x y z
N MET A 1 4.36 0.72 -43.41
CA MET A 1 3.85 2.08 -43.12
C MET A 1 2.71 2.10 -42.09
N VAL A 2 1.96 1.00 -41.88
CA VAL A 2 0.91 0.91 -40.83
C VAL A 2 1.49 0.56 -39.43
N LEU A 3 2.67 -0.05 -39.35
CA LEU A 3 3.33 -0.42 -38.08
C LEU A 3 3.89 0.78 -37.28
N ASN A 4 4.19 1.89 -37.94
CA ASN A 4 4.72 3.11 -37.29
C ASN A 4 3.63 4.01 -36.69
N LEU A 5 2.35 3.79 -37.03
CA LEU A 5 1.25 4.62 -36.54
C LEU A 5 0.71 4.12 -35.19
N HIS A 6 0.81 2.83 -34.89
CA HIS A 6 0.39 2.26 -33.60
C HIS A 6 1.35 2.59 -32.44
N ILE A 7 2.66 2.67 -32.71
CA ILE A 7 3.66 3.07 -31.71
C ILE A 7 3.53 4.55 -31.36
N GLN A 8 3.20 5.40 -32.32
CA GLN A 8 2.96 6.84 -32.11
C GLN A 8 1.65 7.14 -31.35
N LEU A 9 0.61 6.31 -31.50
CA LEU A 9 -0.65 6.48 -30.77
C LEU A 9 -0.54 6.04 -29.30
N HIS A 10 0.21 4.97 -29.00
CA HIS A 10 0.51 4.57 -27.62
C HIS A 10 1.45 5.54 -26.90
N LEU A 11 2.44 6.13 -27.58
CA LEU A 11 3.26 7.19 -26.98
C LEU A 11 2.47 8.47 -26.70
N LYS A 12 1.50 8.84 -27.55
CA LYS A 12 0.67 10.02 -27.32
C LYS A 12 -0.31 9.85 -26.16
N LEU A 13 -0.94 8.68 -26.01
CA LEU A 13 -1.79 8.42 -24.84
C LEU A 13 -0.99 8.36 -23.53
N LEU A 14 0.23 7.80 -23.53
CA LEU A 14 1.13 7.88 -22.38
C LEU A 14 1.56 9.32 -22.06
N LEU A 15 1.91 10.13 -23.08
CA LEU A 15 2.36 11.51 -22.86
C LEU A 15 1.25 12.43 -22.32
N SER A 16 -0.01 12.24 -22.73
CA SER A 16 -1.13 13.04 -22.22
C SER A 16 -1.53 12.69 -20.77
N PHE A 17 -1.14 11.51 -20.26
CA PHE A 17 -1.32 11.14 -18.85
C PHE A 17 -0.14 11.56 -17.96
N LEU A 18 1.04 11.83 -18.54
CA LEU A 18 2.30 12.09 -17.81
C LEU A 18 2.68 13.58 -17.68
N LEU A 19 1.99 14.50 -18.37
CA LEU A 19 2.35 15.93 -18.41
C LEU A 19 1.56 16.83 -17.45
N GLY A 20 0.69 16.26 -16.60
CA GLY A 20 -0.05 17.02 -15.59
C GLY A 20 0.29 16.57 -14.18
N VAL A 21 1.29 17.22 -13.57
CA VAL A 21 1.28 17.75 -12.19
C VAL A 21 2.73 17.90 -11.69
N SER A 22 3.05 19.14 -11.40
CA SER A 22 4.33 19.69 -10.97
C SER A 22 4.28 20.13 -9.50
N LEU A 23 5.42 19.94 -8.84
CA LEU A 23 5.99 20.67 -7.69
C LEU A 23 5.35 20.63 -6.28
N PHE A 24 6.29 20.62 -5.33
CA PHE A 24 6.24 20.78 -3.87
C PHE A 24 5.91 19.56 -2.99
N ALA A 25 6.86 19.34 -2.08
CA ALA A 25 6.86 18.34 -1.05
C ALA A 25 5.83 18.67 0.03
N PHE A 26 5.17 17.61 0.50
CA PHE A 26 4.35 17.54 1.70
C PHE A 26 3.08 18.43 1.71
N ALA A 27 1.96 17.83 1.27
CA ALA A 27 0.62 18.35 1.53
C ALA A 27 -0.29 17.18 1.92
N ALA A 28 -0.62 17.07 3.20
CA ALA A 28 -1.75 16.26 3.65
C ALA A 28 -3.05 16.99 3.34
N SER A 29 -4.05 16.28 2.83
CA SER A 29 -5.41 16.81 2.63
C SER A 29 -6.32 16.17 3.66
N VAL A 30 -7.10 17.00 4.38
CA VAL A 30 -8.04 16.55 5.42
C VAL A 30 -9.44 16.86 4.93
N ILE A 31 -10.30 15.84 4.85
CA ILE A 31 -11.71 15.99 4.49
C ILE A 31 -12.55 15.80 5.74
N ARG A 32 -13.51 16.70 5.98
CA ARG A 32 -14.46 16.66 7.08
C ARG A 32 -15.87 16.89 6.55
N THR A 33 -16.81 16.00 6.87
CA THR A 33 -18.23 16.16 6.53
C THR A 33 -19.03 16.34 7.82
N TYR A 34 -19.83 17.40 7.90
CA TYR A 34 -20.84 17.61 8.94
C TYR A 34 -22.23 17.51 8.31
N CYS A 35 -23.18 16.89 9.00
CA CYS A 35 -24.60 17.03 8.66
C CYS A 35 -25.43 17.21 9.93
N THR A 36 -25.92 18.43 10.16
CA THR A 36 -27.21 18.62 10.82
C THR A 36 -28.28 18.46 9.76
N MET A 37 -29.36 17.74 10.07
CA MET A 37 -30.48 17.52 9.16
C MET A 37 -31.05 18.84 8.63
N ASP A 38 -30.67 19.23 7.41
CA ASP A 38 -31.48 20.09 6.56
C ASP A 38 -31.21 19.75 5.10
N THR A 39 -32.27 19.39 4.38
CA THR A 39 -32.21 18.89 3.01
C THR A 39 -31.90 20.02 2.04
N ASN A 40 -30.75 19.92 1.34
CA ASN A 40 -30.33 20.60 0.10
C ASN A 40 -29.00 21.37 0.25
N TYR A 41 -27.84 20.69 0.20
CA TYR A 41 -26.57 21.33 -0.20
C TYR A 41 -25.64 20.37 -0.96
N ASP A 42 -25.05 20.89 -2.03
CA ASP A 42 -24.10 20.24 -2.95
C ASP A 42 -22.76 19.97 -2.25
N ILE A 43 -22.33 18.70 -2.23
CA ILE A 43 -21.20 18.18 -1.44
C ILE A 43 -19.86 18.35 -2.20
N THR A 44 -19.84 18.96 -3.39
CA THR A 44 -18.66 19.00 -4.26
C THR A 44 -17.61 20.09 -3.94
N SER A 45 -17.78 20.91 -2.89
CA SER A 45 -16.95 22.11 -2.66
C SER A 45 -15.93 22.07 -1.51
N TRP A 46 -15.72 20.94 -0.82
CA TRP A 46 -14.87 20.91 0.38
C TRP A 46 -13.64 19.98 0.25
N LEU A 47 -12.64 20.44 -0.51
CA LEU A 47 -11.27 19.93 -0.45
C LEU A 47 -10.39 20.99 0.23
N LEU A 48 -9.89 20.70 1.43
CA LEU A 48 -8.88 21.54 2.09
C LEU A 48 -7.48 21.01 1.75
N THR A 49 -6.61 21.87 1.23
CA THR A 49 -5.18 21.60 1.03
C THR A 49 -4.36 22.32 2.09
N ALA A 50 -3.33 21.67 2.62
CA ALA A 50 -2.37 22.27 3.57
C ALA A 50 -1.44 23.33 2.93
N GLU A 51 -1.59 23.60 1.63
CA GLU A 51 -0.76 24.54 0.86
C GLU A 51 -0.94 26.00 1.31
N ASP A 52 -2.15 26.38 1.74
CA ASP A 52 -2.47 27.76 2.13
C ASP A 52 -1.85 28.19 3.47
N PHE A 53 -1.51 27.24 4.34
CA PHE A 53 -0.98 27.54 5.68
C PHE A 53 0.55 27.64 5.71
N LEU A 54 1.25 26.79 4.94
CA LEU A 54 2.72 26.72 4.94
C LEU A 54 3.38 27.88 4.17
N GLY A 55 2.72 28.42 3.14
CA GLY A 55 3.24 29.57 2.37
C GLY A 55 3.43 30.85 3.19
N ASN A 56 2.60 31.04 4.22
CA ASN A 56 2.60 32.27 5.04
C ASN A 56 3.47 32.18 6.30
N TYR A 57 3.81 30.98 6.76
CA TYR A 57 4.70 30.81 7.92
C TYR A 57 6.18 30.98 7.55
N LEU A 58 6.55 30.68 6.30
CA LEU A 58 7.94 30.76 5.81
C LEU A 58 8.38 32.18 5.38
N THR A 59 7.46 33.15 5.29
CA THR A 59 7.77 34.53 4.83
C THR A 59 7.89 35.56 5.96
N GLY A 60 7.69 35.17 7.23
CA GLY A 60 8.02 36.00 8.39
C GLY A 60 7.28 37.35 8.48
N GLN A 61 6.09 37.49 7.86
CA GLN A 61 5.31 38.72 8.00
C GLN A 61 4.46 38.69 9.28
N ASN A 62 4.62 39.74 10.10
CA ASN A 62 3.85 39.97 11.31
C ASN A 62 2.35 40.08 10.99
N ILE A 63 1.55 39.21 11.61
CA ILE A 63 0.10 39.24 11.53
C ILE A 63 -0.42 40.28 12.52
N SER A 64 -0.46 41.54 12.08
CA SER A 64 -1.26 42.58 12.72
C SER A 64 -1.87 43.48 11.65
N ASN A 65 -3.20 43.49 11.61
CA ASN A 65 -4.08 44.35 10.80
C ASN A 65 -4.28 43.97 9.33
N PHE A 66 -5.31 43.16 9.05
CA PHE A 66 -6.18 43.38 7.89
C PHE A 66 -7.63 43.06 8.24
N THR A 67 -8.40 44.11 8.52
CA THR A 67 -9.86 44.16 8.45
C THR A 67 -10.23 44.86 7.14
N ASN A 68 -10.68 44.10 6.13
CA ASN A 68 -11.86 44.39 5.29
C ASN A 68 -11.85 43.57 3.98
N SER A 69 -12.90 42.76 3.85
CA SER A 69 -13.53 42.12 2.67
C SER A 69 -12.66 41.50 1.57
N VAL A 70 -13.09 40.29 1.20
CA VAL A 70 -12.68 39.36 0.14
C VAL A 70 -11.89 38.16 0.69
N ASN A 71 -12.48 36.97 0.47
CA ASN A 71 -11.98 35.61 0.73
C ASN A 71 -12.21 35.00 2.14
N GLY A 72 -13.18 34.07 2.19
CA GLY A 72 -12.84 32.68 2.49
C GLY A 72 -12.55 32.26 3.94
N MET A 73 -13.12 32.93 4.94
CA MET A 73 -13.18 32.36 6.29
C MET A 73 -14.60 32.45 6.83
N THR A 74 -15.18 31.29 7.11
CA THR A 74 -16.21 31.18 8.14
C THR A 74 -15.62 30.35 9.26
N LEU A 75 -15.22 31.04 10.33
CA LEU A 75 -15.00 30.46 11.66
C LEU A 75 -16.34 29.89 12.13
N ILE A 76 -16.40 28.58 12.38
CA ILE A 76 -17.47 28.00 13.20
C ILE A 76 -16.84 27.52 14.49
N GLU A 77 -17.18 28.28 15.52
CA GLU A 77 -17.07 28.12 16.97
C GLU A 77 -16.26 26.93 17.53
N GLN A 78 -15.21 27.30 18.26
CA GLN A 78 -14.57 26.49 19.30
C GLN A 78 -15.59 26.19 20.40
N PHE A 79 -16.29 25.06 20.31
CA PHE A 79 -17.02 24.52 21.45
C PHE A 79 -16.03 23.84 22.40
N GLY A 80 -15.91 24.44 23.59
CA GLY A 80 -15.80 23.72 24.86
C GLY A 80 -14.65 22.73 24.98
N SER A 81 -13.66 23.13 25.77
CA SER A 81 -12.74 22.25 26.49
C SER A 81 -13.47 21.37 27.52
N GLU A 82 -14.39 20.51 27.07
CA GLU A 82 -15.00 19.46 27.86
C GLU A 82 -14.81 18.13 27.13
N ASN A 83 -13.76 17.39 27.53
CA ASN A 83 -13.59 15.94 27.38
C ASN A 83 -14.49 15.22 26.35
N LYS A 84 -14.34 15.54 25.07
CA LYS A 84 -14.70 14.62 23.99
C LYS A 84 -13.40 14.01 23.48
N ALA A 85 -13.25 12.69 23.61
CA ALA A 85 -12.21 11.97 22.89
C ALA A 85 -12.34 12.35 21.40
N GLY A 86 -11.21 12.66 20.75
CA GLY A 86 -11.22 13.04 19.33
C GLY A 86 -11.81 11.92 18.44
N ALA A 87 -12.16 12.28 17.21
CA ALA A 87 -12.67 11.29 16.25
C ALA A 87 -11.57 10.28 15.86
N PRO A 88 -11.92 9.00 15.59
CA PRO A 88 -11.05 8.07 14.89
C PRO A 88 -10.47 8.69 13.61
N VAL A 89 -9.24 8.31 13.28
CA VAL A 89 -8.56 8.82 12.09
C VAL A 89 -8.15 7.65 11.23
N LEU A 90 -8.52 7.71 9.95
CA LEU A 90 -8.07 6.80 8.91
C LEU A 90 -7.04 7.52 8.02
N VAL A 91 -5.81 7.03 8.01
CA VAL A 91 -4.72 7.55 7.16
C VAL A 91 -4.52 6.61 5.98
N TRP A 92 -4.72 7.10 4.75
CA TRP A 92 -4.54 6.36 3.52
C TRP A 92 -3.14 6.50 2.92
N ILE A 93 -2.51 5.36 2.63
CA ILE A 93 -1.26 5.25 1.87
C ILE A 93 -1.57 4.58 0.53
N HIS A 94 -1.45 5.34 -0.55
CA HIS A 94 -1.76 4.85 -1.89
C HIS A 94 -0.76 3.78 -2.37
N GLY A 95 -1.26 2.84 -3.18
CA GLY A 95 -0.46 1.89 -3.95
C GLY A 95 0.21 2.51 -5.18
N GLY A 96 0.68 1.65 -6.08
CA GLY A 96 1.30 2.05 -7.35
C GLY A 96 2.72 1.51 -7.58
N GLY A 97 3.02 0.35 -7.01
CA GLY A 97 4.28 -0.36 -7.24
C GLY A 97 5.53 0.46 -6.92
N TYR A 98 5.42 1.41 -5.99
CA TYR A 98 6.48 2.36 -5.59
C TYR A 98 6.95 3.34 -6.69
N VAL A 99 6.34 3.32 -7.89
CA VAL A 99 6.81 4.10 -9.06
C VAL A 99 5.75 5.05 -9.63
N TYR A 100 4.49 4.89 -9.26
CA TYR A 100 3.40 5.81 -9.62
C TYR A 100 2.37 5.93 -8.48
N GLY A 101 1.39 6.82 -8.64
CA GLY A 101 0.29 7.03 -7.70
C GLY A 101 0.32 8.41 -7.04
N SER A 102 -0.77 8.74 -6.37
CA SER A 102 -0.89 9.95 -5.54
C SER A 102 -1.98 9.78 -4.49
N LYS A 103 -2.06 10.71 -3.54
CA LYS A 103 -3.12 10.79 -2.52
C LYS A 103 -4.54 10.86 -3.11
N THR A 104 -4.70 11.17 -4.39
CA THR A 104 -6.00 11.25 -5.09
C THR A 104 -6.22 10.15 -6.12
N SER A 105 -5.29 9.21 -6.29
CA SER A 105 -5.36 8.22 -7.38
C SER A 105 -6.24 7.00 -7.08
N SER A 106 -6.66 6.80 -5.82
CA SER A 106 -7.34 5.57 -5.38
C SER A 106 -8.87 5.65 -5.33
N GLY A 107 -9.45 6.85 -5.47
CA GLY A 107 -10.90 7.06 -5.42
C GLY A 107 -11.31 8.24 -4.53
N ASN A 108 -12.62 8.50 -4.46
CA ASN A 108 -13.18 9.54 -3.60
C ASN A 108 -13.57 8.93 -2.23
N PRO A 109 -13.02 9.40 -1.11
CA PRO A 109 -13.33 8.87 0.21
C PRO A 109 -14.70 9.28 0.77
N ALA A 110 -15.47 10.13 0.08
CA ALA A 110 -16.71 10.71 0.62
C ALA A 110 -17.72 9.66 1.08
N SER A 111 -17.92 8.58 0.32
CA SER A 111 -18.82 7.49 0.68
C SER A 111 -18.30 6.65 1.84
N LEU A 112 -16.99 6.37 1.88
CA LEU A 112 -16.36 5.68 3.00
C LEU A 112 -16.48 6.50 4.29
N VAL A 113 -16.30 7.82 4.22
CA VAL A 113 -16.54 8.74 5.34
C VAL A 113 -18.03 8.77 5.71
N ALA A 114 -18.94 8.76 4.73
CA ALA A 114 -20.38 8.69 5.01
C ALA A 114 -20.78 7.39 5.72
N ALA A 115 -20.24 6.24 5.30
CA ALA A 115 -20.46 4.94 5.94
C ALA A 115 -20.02 4.93 7.42
N SER A 116 -19.02 5.75 7.78
CA SER A 116 -18.56 5.89 9.17
C SER A 116 -19.56 6.64 10.08
N LEU A 117 -20.55 7.32 9.51
CA LEU A 117 -21.62 8.05 10.21
C LEU A 117 -22.95 7.27 10.23
N GLU A 118 -23.05 6.18 9.47
CA GLU A 118 -24.24 5.33 9.47
C GLU A 118 -24.45 4.67 10.83
N ASN A 119 -25.70 4.29 11.12
CA ASN A 119 -26.08 3.62 12.37
C ASN A 119 -25.65 4.38 13.64
N GLU A 120 -25.70 5.71 13.60
CA GLU A 120 -25.38 6.62 14.72
C GLU A 120 -23.93 6.49 15.24
N LYS A 121 -23.02 6.00 14.41
CA LYS A 121 -21.59 5.95 14.70
C LYS A 121 -21.00 7.36 14.82
N GLU A 122 -19.90 7.48 15.56
CA GLU A 122 -19.25 8.77 15.85
C GLU A 122 -18.57 9.44 14.64
N GLY A 123 -18.50 8.77 13.49
CA GLY A 123 -17.77 9.22 12.31
C GLY A 123 -16.26 8.99 12.40
N MET A 124 -15.54 9.40 11.37
CA MET A 124 -14.08 9.40 11.34
C MET A 124 -13.52 10.59 10.55
N ILE A 125 -12.23 10.88 10.75
CA ILE A 125 -11.44 11.78 9.91
C ILE A 125 -10.65 10.95 8.92
N TYR A 126 -10.68 11.36 7.65
CA TYR A 126 -9.85 10.76 6.60
C TYR A 126 -8.68 11.69 6.24
N VAL A 127 -7.48 11.11 6.20
CA VAL A 127 -6.25 11.78 5.78
C VAL A 127 -5.61 10.98 4.67
N ALA A 128 -5.25 11.61 3.55
CA ALA A 128 -4.44 10.96 2.51
C ALA A 128 -3.11 11.70 2.31
N MET A 129 -2.06 10.94 2.03
CA MET A 129 -0.70 11.45 1.94
C MET A 129 0.00 11.04 0.63
N ASN A 130 0.92 11.89 0.18
CA ASN A 130 1.88 11.57 -0.88
C ASN A 130 3.20 11.14 -0.26
N TYR A 131 3.95 10.29 -0.96
CA TYR A 131 5.34 9.95 -0.66
C TYR A 131 6.17 9.93 -1.95
N ARG A 132 7.50 10.08 -1.86
CA ARG A 132 8.36 10.04 -3.06
C ARG A 132 8.34 8.64 -3.70
N LEU A 133 8.35 8.63 -5.03
CA LEU A 133 8.25 7.43 -5.87
C LEU A 133 9.46 7.28 -6.78
N GLY A 134 9.59 6.08 -7.37
CA GLY A 134 10.64 5.70 -8.31
C GLY A 134 12.05 6.06 -7.83
N LEU A 135 12.85 6.59 -8.75
CA LEU A 135 14.21 7.10 -8.48
C LEU A 135 14.27 8.04 -7.26
N PHE A 136 13.25 8.87 -7.06
CA PHE A 136 13.29 9.93 -6.05
C PHE A 136 13.03 9.41 -4.63
N GLY A 137 12.30 8.31 -4.50
CA GLY A 137 11.94 7.70 -3.22
C GLY A 137 12.76 6.47 -2.85
N TRP A 138 13.31 5.77 -3.85
CA TRP A 138 13.80 4.39 -3.68
C TRP A 138 15.17 4.15 -4.30
N LEU A 139 15.91 5.21 -4.66
CA LEU A 139 17.31 5.05 -5.04
C LEU A 139 18.10 4.48 -3.85
N THR A 140 19.00 3.55 -4.15
CA THR A 140 19.93 2.94 -3.19
C THR A 140 21.23 2.57 -3.90
N GLY A 141 22.11 1.78 -3.28
CA GLY A 141 23.33 1.23 -3.88
C GLY A 141 24.58 2.10 -3.74
N ASP A 142 24.50 3.24 -3.03
CA ASP A 142 25.63 4.10 -2.66
C ASP A 142 25.42 4.65 -1.24
N SER A 143 26.46 4.60 -0.41
CA SER A 143 26.44 5.07 0.99
C SER A 143 26.01 6.53 1.21
N LYS A 144 26.04 7.37 0.17
CA LYS A 144 25.63 8.78 0.22
C LYS A 144 24.16 8.99 -0.17
N VAL A 145 23.47 7.92 -0.56
CA VAL A 145 22.03 7.89 -0.78
C VAL A 145 21.36 7.46 0.51
N THR A 146 20.29 8.16 0.89
CA THR A 146 19.39 7.71 1.95
C THR A 146 18.45 6.69 1.32
N ALA A 147 18.64 5.41 1.65
CA ALA A 147 17.74 4.34 1.24
C ALA A 147 16.32 4.57 1.79
N ASN A 148 15.33 3.97 1.14
CA ASN A 148 13.94 3.97 1.60
C ASN A 148 13.35 5.36 1.88
N ALA A 149 13.78 6.39 1.14
CA ALA A 149 13.32 7.76 1.33
C ALA A 149 11.78 7.90 1.23
N GLY A 150 11.13 7.06 0.43
CA GLY A 150 9.66 6.94 0.38
C GLY A 150 9.03 6.46 1.69
N LEU A 151 9.62 5.44 2.36
CA LEU A 151 9.16 5.01 3.69
C LEU A 151 9.40 6.10 4.74
N LEU A 152 10.51 6.84 4.64
CA LEU A 152 10.80 7.93 5.57
C LEU A 152 9.84 9.11 5.39
N ASP A 153 9.40 9.40 4.16
CA ASP A 153 8.34 10.39 3.92
C ASP A 153 7.02 9.96 4.58
N GLN A 154 6.67 8.67 4.48
CA GLN A 154 5.47 8.12 5.13
C GLN A 154 5.58 8.14 6.65
N ARG A 155 6.74 7.77 7.20
CA ARG A 155 6.99 7.86 8.65
C ARG A 155 6.80 9.29 9.16
N LEU A 156 7.43 10.26 8.49
CA LEU A 156 7.30 11.67 8.82
C LEU A 156 5.83 12.12 8.75
N ALA A 157 5.08 11.64 7.76
CA ALA A 157 3.67 11.98 7.62
C ALA A 157 2.81 11.44 8.74
N LEU A 158 3.01 10.18 9.09
CA LEU A 158 2.25 9.55 10.17
C LEU A 158 2.57 10.19 11.52
N GLU A 159 3.84 10.54 11.78
CA GLU A 159 4.24 11.29 12.97
C GLU A 159 3.64 12.70 13.00
N TRP A 160 3.55 13.37 11.84
CA TRP A 160 2.87 14.65 11.73
C TRP A 160 1.38 14.50 12.05
N VAL A 161 0.70 13.49 11.51
CA VAL A 161 -0.72 13.22 11.84
C VAL A 161 -0.86 12.96 13.33
N GLN A 162 -0.06 12.05 13.90
CA GLN A 162 -0.09 11.75 15.34
C GLN A 162 0.14 12.99 16.20
N THR A 163 0.97 13.94 15.78
CA THR A 163 1.28 15.13 16.56
C THR A 163 0.26 16.26 16.39
N ASN A 164 -0.47 16.31 15.27
CA ASN A 164 -1.26 17.48 14.88
C ASN A 164 -2.76 17.22 14.65
N ILE A 165 -3.22 15.96 14.56
CA ILE A 165 -4.60 15.66 14.13
C ILE A 165 -5.67 16.15 15.12
N GLN A 166 -5.31 16.37 16.38
CA GLN A 166 -6.18 16.97 17.39
C GLN A 166 -6.61 18.40 17.02
N LEU A 167 -5.80 19.13 16.24
CA LEU A 167 -6.16 20.46 15.72
C LEU A 167 -7.29 20.38 14.69
N PHE A 168 -7.49 19.19 14.10
CA PHE A 168 -8.55 18.89 13.14
C PHE A 168 -9.72 18.12 13.79
N GLY A 169 -9.66 17.89 15.11
CA GLY A 169 -10.68 17.17 15.89
C GLY A 169 -10.48 15.65 15.95
N GLY A 170 -9.34 15.12 15.51
CA GLY A 170 -9.02 13.70 15.59
C GLY A 170 -8.37 13.29 16.92
N ASP A 171 -8.45 12.02 17.27
CA ASP A 171 -7.74 11.45 18.41
C ASP A 171 -6.40 10.83 17.94
N PRO A 172 -5.26 11.36 18.39
CA PRO A 172 -3.95 10.82 18.02
C PRO A 172 -3.67 9.41 18.58
N ASN A 173 -4.53 8.88 19.45
CA ASN A 173 -4.47 7.51 19.98
C ASN A 173 -5.45 6.54 19.29
N ARG A 174 -6.18 7.01 18.26
CA ARG A 174 -7.12 6.21 17.46
C ARG A 174 -6.79 6.34 15.98
N LEU A 175 -5.51 6.19 15.65
CA LEU A 175 -5.03 6.21 14.29
C LEU A 175 -5.06 4.80 13.68
N THR A 176 -5.78 4.68 12.57
CA THR A 176 -5.77 3.51 11.69
C THR A 176 -5.07 3.88 10.40
N VAL A 177 -4.03 3.14 10.02
CA VAL A 177 -3.43 3.29 8.69
C VAL A 177 -4.05 2.27 7.74
N MET A 178 -4.43 2.68 6.54
CA MET A 178 -4.97 1.81 5.50
C MET A 178 -4.22 2.07 4.21
N GLY A 179 -3.98 1.02 3.44
CA GLY A 179 -3.26 1.16 2.18
C GLY A 179 -3.45 -0.07 1.34
N GLU A 180 -3.17 0.07 0.05
CA GLU A 180 -3.29 -1.01 -0.93
C GLU A 180 -1.98 -1.23 -1.67
N SER A 181 -1.71 -2.49 -2.06
CA SER A 181 -0.53 -2.86 -2.85
C SER A 181 0.77 -2.40 -2.18
N ALA A 182 1.55 -1.55 -2.84
CA ALA A 182 2.76 -0.91 -2.32
C ALA A 182 2.51 -0.09 -1.03
N GLY A 183 1.32 0.51 -0.88
CA GLY A 183 0.92 1.19 0.35
C GLY A 183 0.70 0.20 1.50
N ALA A 184 0.05 -0.94 1.24
CA ALA A 184 -0.06 -2.03 2.20
C ALA A 184 1.31 -2.65 2.54
N GLY A 185 2.20 -2.80 1.55
CA GLY A 185 3.58 -3.22 1.75
C GLY A 185 4.35 -2.23 2.62
N SER A 186 4.11 -0.93 2.45
CA SER A 186 4.69 0.13 3.29
C SER A 186 4.22 0.04 4.75
N ILE A 187 2.92 -0.21 4.97
CA ILE A 187 2.37 -0.45 6.32
C ILE A 187 3.09 -1.61 7.00
N LEU A 188 3.30 -2.72 6.28
CA LEU A 188 4.03 -3.87 6.79
C LEU A 188 5.47 -3.48 7.21
N HIS A 189 6.18 -2.67 6.42
CA HIS A 189 7.50 -2.16 6.80
C HIS A 189 7.46 -1.19 8.00
N HIS A 190 6.38 -0.44 8.19
CA HIS A 190 6.21 0.41 9.37
C HIS A 190 5.96 -0.39 10.64
N ILE A 191 5.23 -1.51 10.56
CA ILE A 191 5.01 -2.42 11.69
C ILE A 191 6.33 -3.06 12.13
N THR A 192 7.20 -3.42 11.18
CA THR A 192 8.50 -4.05 11.46
C THR A 192 9.67 -3.06 11.52
N ALA A 193 9.39 -1.75 11.52
CA ALA A 193 10.43 -0.72 11.48
C ALA A 193 11.38 -0.88 12.67
N TYR A 194 12.69 -0.69 12.42
CA TYR A 194 13.73 -0.81 13.44
C TYR A 194 13.75 -2.16 14.19
N GLY A 195 13.13 -3.21 13.62
CA GLY A 195 13.00 -4.52 14.26
C GLY A 195 12.17 -4.49 15.54
N GLY A 196 11.26 -3.52 15.68
CA GLY A 196 10.45 -3.33 16.89
C GLY A 196 11.24 -2.84 18.12
N THR A 197 12.54 -2.54 17.97
CA THR A 197 13.41 -2.16 19.09
C THR A 197 13.36 -0.66 19.44
N LYS A 198 12.89 0.16 18.50
CA LYS A 198 12.88 1.61 18.59
C LYS A 198 11.62 2.16 17.92
N ASP A 199 11.11 3.28 18.44
CA ASP A 199 10.08 4.12 17.82
C ASP A 199 8.89 3.31 17.28
N ARG A 200 7.97 2.95 18.19
CA ARG A 200 6.71 2.25 17.88
C ARG A 200 6.01 2.83 16.66
N ALA A 201 5.19 2.01 16.02
CA ALA A 201 4.39 2.47 14.89
C ALA A 201 3.53 3.68 15.34
N PRO A 202 3.46 4.77 14.55
CA PRO A 202 2.73 5.98 14.89
C PRO A 202 1.21 5.80 14.64
N PHE A 203 0.71 4.59 14.82
CA PHE A 203 -0.70 4.20 14.65
C PHE A 203 -1.00 3.00 15.56
N GLN A 204 -2.28 2.74 15.82
CA GLN A 204 -2.72 1.65 16.69
C GLN A 204 -3.34 0.51 15.90
N ARG A 205 -3.77 0.77 14.67
CA ARG A 205 -4.48 -0.18 13.81
C ARG A 205 -3.98 -0.08 12.39
N ALA A 206 -4.06 -1.18 11.66
CA ALA A 206 -3.67 -1.24 10.27
C ALA A 206 -4.66 -2.05 9.42
N ILE A 207 -4.93 -1.57 8.22
CA ILE A 207 -5.70 -2.26 7.18
C ILE A 207 -4.82 -2.37 5.93
N PRO A 208 -3.86 -3.32 5.89
CA PRO A 208 -3.07 -3.58 4.69
C PRO A 208 -3.89 -4.44 3.72
N GLN A 209 -4.30 -3.85 2.60
CA GLN A 209 -4.98 -4.53 1.50
C GLN A 209 -3.93 -4.98 0.48
N SER A 210 -3.67 -6.28 0.40
CA SER A 210 -2.71 -6.87 -0.54
C SER A 210 -1.27 -6.36 -0.36
N PRO A 211 -0.62 -6.53 0.83
CA PRO A 211 0.71 -5.98 1.13
C PRO A 211 1.79 -6.47 0.16
N ALA A 212 2.15 -5.60 -0.79
CA ALA A 212 3.01 -5.94 -1.91
C ALA A 212 4.42 -5.34 -1.79
N PHE A 213 5.45 -6.16 -1.89
CA PHE A 213 6.81 -5.70 -2.21
C PHE A 213 7.63 -6.82 -2.86
N ILE A 214 8.71 -6.44 -3.54
CA ILE A 214 9.68 -7.38 -4.09
C ILE A 214 10.98 -7.21 -3.31
N PRO A 215 11.49 -8.28 -2.67
CA PRO A 215 12.80 -8.30 -2.07
C PRO A 215 13.90 -7.88 -3.05
N VAL A 216 14.67 -6.86 -2.69
CA VAL A 216 15.85 -6.41 -3.43
C VAL A 216 17.09 -6.81 -2.64
N VAL A 217 18.10 -7.33 -3.34
CA VAL A 217 19.38 -7.73 -2.72
C VAL A 217 20.50 -6.71 -2.98
N PRO A 218 21.55 -6.64 -2.14
CA PRO A 218 22.62 -5.64 -2.28
C PRO A 218 23.30 -5.60 -3.65
N SER A 219 23.39 -6.72 -4.36
CA SER A 219 23.97 -6.77 -5.71
C SER A 219 23.09 -6.07 -6.76
N GLN A 220 21.76 -6.20 -6.65
CA GLN A 220 20.79 -5.47 -7.48
C GLN A 220 20.84 -3.97 -7.18
N GLU A 221 20.96 -3.58 -5.91
CA GLU A 221 21.06 -2.18 -5.51
C GLU A 221 22.27 -1.49 -6.15
N LYS A 222 23.44 -2.11 -6.06
CA LYS A 222 24.67 -1.60 -6.69
C LYS A 222 24.54 -1.56 -8.22
N ALA A 223 23.84 -2.51 -8.83
CA ALA A 223 23.59 -2.51 -10.27
C ALA A 223 22.66 -1.35 -10.69
N LEU A 224 21.54 -1.18 -9.98
CA LEU A 224 20.61 -0.08 -10.17
C LEU A 224 21.31 1.28 -10.06
N PHE A 225 22.15 1.48 -9.04
CA PHE A 225 22.90 2.73 -8.90
C PHE A 225 23.80 3.01 -10.11
N ARG A 226 24.53 2.00 -10.61
CA ARG A 226 25.36 2.15 -11.81
C ARG A 226 24.53 2.49 -13.05
N GLU A 227 23.36 1.88 -13.20
CA GLU A 227 22.45 2.20 -14.29
C GLU A 227 21.91 3.63 -14.19
N VAL A 228 21.57 4.09 -13.00
CA VAL A 228 21.14 5.48 -12.75
C VAL A 228 22.24 6.45 -13.16
N ILE A 229 23.47 6.25 -12.70
CA ILE A 229 24.61 7.12 -13.02
C ILE A 229 24.92 7.09 -14.53
N GLY A 230 24.85 5.92 -15.16
CA GLY A 230 25.06 5.75 -16.59
C GLY A 230 24.01 6.48 -17.42
N ASN A 231 22.71 6.24 -17.15
CA ASN A 231 21.61 6.90 -17.86
C ASN A 231 21.61 8.41 -17.60
N ALA A 232 21.88 8.85 -16.37
CA ALA A 232 22.01 10.27 -16.05
C ALA A 232 23.15 10.93 -16.84
N SER A 233 24.28 10.23 -17.02
CA SER A 233 25.39 10.75 -17.81
C SER A 233 25.04 10.90 -19.29
N LEU A 234 24.33 9.92 -19.84
CA LEU A 234 23.86 9.95 -21.22
C LEU A 234 22.85 11.07 -21.46
N LEU A 235 21.84 11.19 -20.59
CA LEU A 235 20.77 12.18 -20.74
C LEU A 235 21.22 13.62 -20.45
N SER A 236 22.20 13.81 -19.56
CA SER A 236 22.77 15.14 -19.27
C SER A 236 23.92 15.55 -20.20
N ASN A 237 24.36 14.66 -21.08
CA ASN A 237 25.58 14.83 -21.89
C ASN A 237 26.81 15.25 -21.04
N THR A 238 26.90 14.77 -19.80
CA THR A 238 27.94 15.11 -18.82
C THR A 238 28.32 13.86 -18.05
N THR A 239 29.60 13.65 -17.73
CA THR A 239 30.00 12.48 -16.93
C THR A 239 29.58 12.64 -15.46
N ILE A 240 28.60 11.85 -15.04
CA ILE A 240 28.16 11.73 -13.65
C ILE A 240 28.88 10.55 -13.02
N LYS A 241 29.38 10.73 -11.78
CA LYS A 241 30.09 9.68 -11.03
C LYS A 241 29.66 9.60 -9.57
N THR A 242 28.97 10.62 -9.07
CA THR A 242 28.66 10.76 -7.64
C THR A 242 27.22 11.18 -7.43
N VAL A 243 26.68 10.81 -6.26
CA VAL A 243 25.36 11.27 -5.80
C VAL A 243 25.27 12.81 -5.77
N GLY A 244 26.36 13.49 -5.41
CA GLY A 244 26.39 14.96 -5.39
C GLY A 244 26.19 15.57 -6.78
N GLN A 245 26.81 15.00 -7.80
CA GLN A 245 26.56 15.41 -9.19
C GLN A 245 25.14 15.06 -9.65
N LEU A 246 24.62 13.90 -9.25
CA LEU A 246 23.25 13.49 -9.56
C LEU A 246 22.21 14.48 -9.00
N ARG A 247 22.40 14.95 -7.76
CA ARG A 247 21.53 15.95 -7.11
C ARG A 247 21.52 17.31 -7.80
N ASN A 248 22.59 17.65 -8.53
CA ASN A 248 22.71 18.92 -9.25
C ASN A 248 22.13 18.88 -10.67
N LEU A 249 21.62 17.71 -11.12
CA LEU A 249 21.01 17.61 -12.43
C LEU A 249 19.62 18.25 -12.46
N PRO A 250 19.20 18.79 -13.62
CA PRO A 250 17.82 19.24 -13.81
C PRO A 250 16.82 18.10 -13.58
N TYR A 251 15.64 18.46 -13.10
CA TYR A 251 14.54 17.52 -12.85
C TYR A 251 14.22 16.70 -14.09
N GLU A 252 14.23 17.30 -15.27
CA GLU A 252 13.88 16.67 -16.54
C GLU A 252 14.82 15.51 -16.87
N VAL A 253 16.11 15.65 -16.53
CA VAL A 253 17.10 14.58 -16.69
C VAL A 253 16.80 13.43 -15.74
N LEU A 254 16.59 13.74 -14.45
CA LEU A 254 16.30 12.72 -13.43
C LEU A 254 14.97 12.01 -13.69
N SER A 255 13.95 12.75 -14.11
CA SER A 255 12.66 12.22 -14.53
C SER A 255 12.80 11.32 -15.77
N GLY A 256 13.63 11.72 -16.74
CA GLY A 256 13.99 10.88 -17.88
C GLY A 256 14.66 9.56 -17.46
N VAL A 257 15.61 9.60 -16.53
CA VAL A 257 16.22 8.39 -15.95
C VAL A 257 15.17 7.51 -15.29
N ASN A 258 14.29 8.11 -14.47
CA ASN A 258 13.22 7.40 -13.78
C ASN A 258 12.28 6.68 -14.75
N ILE A 259 11.83 7.36 -15.82
CA ILE A 259 10.97 6.80 -16.86
C ILE A 259 11.67 5.63 -17.57
N LEU A 260 12.94 5.80 -17.94
CA LEU A 260 13.70 4.76 -18.63
C LEU A 260 13.86 3.50 -17.79
N LEU A 261 14.16 3.64 -16.50
CA LEU A 261 14.38 2.50 -15.61
C LEU A 261 13.07 1.80 -15.27
N THR A 262 12.03 2.56 -14.96
CA THR A 262 10.68 2.01 -14.69
C THR A 262 10.12 1.30 -15.93
N GLY A 263 10.28 1.89 -17.12
CA GLY A 263 9.82 1.29 -18.37
C GLY A 263 10.61 0.06 -18.82
N LYS A 264 11.78 -0.21 -18.21
CA LYS A 264 12.62 -1.38 -18.47
C LYS A 264 12.39 -2.52 -17.49
N SER A 265 11.56 -2.34 -16.46
CA SER A 265 11.25 -3.42 -15.52
C SER A 265 10.69 -4.63 -16.27
N SER A 266 11.17 -5.83 -15.92
CA SER A 266 10.58 -7.08 -16.41
C SER A 266 9.11 -7.18 -16.00
N TYR A 267 8.32 -7.94 -16.75
CA TYR A 267 6.89 -8.10 -16.47
C TYR A 267 6.66 -8.57 -15.03
N GLY A 268 5.77 -7.88 -14.31
CA GLY A 268 5.46 -8.18 -12.90
C GLY A 268 6.55 -7.84 -11.90
N GLN A 269 7.65 -7.21 -12.33
CA GLN A 269 8.73 -6.75 -11.47
C GLN A 269 8.71 -5.22 -11.36
N PHE A 270 9.29 -4.71 -10.28
CA PHE A 270 9.40 -3.27 -10.01
C PHE A 270 10.86 -2.94 -9.75
N THR A 271 11.45 -2.06 -10.57
CA THR A 271 12.86 -1.66 -10.45
C THR A 271 13.16 -0.91 -9.15
N PHE A 272 12.17 -0.20 -8.63
CA PHE A 272 12.27 0.61 -7.42
C PHE A 272 11.33 0.05 -6.36
N GLY A 273 11.77 0.06 -5.11
CA GLY A 273 11.00 -0.45 -3.98
C GLY A 273 11.83 -0.44 -2.68
N PRO A 274 11.24 -0.90 -1.57
CA PRO A 274 11.92 -0.96 -0.29
C PRO A 274 13.10 -1.93 -0.33
N VAL A 275 14.18 -1.57 0.37
CA VAL A 275 15.40 -2.38 0.49
C VAL A 275 15.80 -2.56 1.95
N VAL A 276 16.62 -3.56 2.26
CA VAL A 276 17.22 -3.69 3.59
C VAL A 276 18.28 -2.61 3.76
N ASP A 277 18.09 -1.71 4.71
CA ASP A 277 18.99 -0.59 4.99
C ASP A 277 19.70 -0.70 6.35
N GLU A 278 19.53 -1.83 7.03
CA GLU A 278 20.11 -2.15 8.35
C GLU A 278 19.72 -1.17 9.47
N SER A 279 18.73 -0.31 9.22
CA SER A 279 18.29 0.74 10.14
C SER A 279 16.76 0.80 10.25
N TYR A 280 16.08 1.56 9.39
CA TYR A 280 14.62 1.61 9.34
C TYR A 280 14.04 0.26 8.93
N VAL A 281 14.65 -0.37 7.91
CA VAL A 281 14.34 -1.72 7.44
C VAL A 281 15.57 -2.60 7.74
N PRO A 282 15.69 -3.14 8.96
CA PRO A 282 16.85 -3.96 9.31
C PRO A 282 16.84 -5.31 8.59
N ASP A 283 15.67 -5.75 8.15
CA ASP A 283 15.46 -7.01 7.45
C ASP A 283 14.09 -7.02 6.74
N PHE A 284 13.78 -8.06 5.96
CA PHE A 284 12.48 -8.23 5.33
C PHE A 284 11.39 -8.49 6.36
N PRO A 285 10.20 -7.86 6.21
CA PRO A 285 9.16 -7.93 7.23
C PRO A 285 8.72 -9.34 7.66
N PRO A 286 8.48 -10.34 6.77
CA PRO A 286 8.09 -11.67 7.24
C PRO A 286 9.17 -12.37 8.07
N ARG A 287 10.47 -12.09 7.80
CA ARG A 287 11.57 -12.60 8.63
C ARG A 287 11.56 -11.94 10.01
N LEU A 288 11.37 -10.62 10.07
CA LEU A 288 11.22 -9.88 11.33
C LEU A 288 10.02 -10.36 12.15
N LEU A 289 8.88 -10.59 11.50
CA LEU A 289 7.67 -11.15 12.14
C LEU A 289 7.97 -12.51 12.77
N SER A 290 8.61 -13.43 12.02
CA SER A 290 8.98 -14.76 12.54
C SER A 290 9.95 -14.72 13.74
N GLN A 291 10.77 -13.67 13.83
CA GLN A 291 11.73 -13.47 14.90
C GLN A 291 11.12 -12.74 16.12
N GLY A 292 9.88 -12.26 16.02
CA GLY A 292 9.28 -11.40 17.05
C GLY A 292 9.80 -9.96 17.05
N ALA A 293 10.51 -9.54 15.99
CA ALA A 293 11.17 -8.25 15.88
C ALA A 293 10.28 -7.19 15.20
N PHE A 294 9.15 -6.84 15.83
CA PHE A 294 8.17 -5.90 15.29
C PHE A 294 7.32 -5.26 16.39
N ASP A 295 6.53 -4.23 16.06
CA ASP A 295 5.56 -3.66 16.99
C ASP A 295 4.34 -4.59 17.14
N ASN A 296 4.26 -5.25 18.30
CA ASN A 296 3.23 -6.24 18.60
C ASN A 296 1.94 -5.67 19.21
N ASN A 297 1.83 -4.35 19.32
CA ASN A 297 0.67 -3.67 19.91
C ASN A 297 -0.17 -2.97 18.83
N ILE A 298 -0.46 -3.68 17.74
CA ILE A 298 -1.21 -3.20 16.57
C ILE A 298 -2.34 -4.17 16.26
N ASP A 299 -3.57 -3.68 16.13
CA ASP A 299 -4.67 -4.48 15.58
C ASP A 299 -4.63 -4.44 14.05
N VAL A 300 -4.93 -5.56 13.38
CA VAL A 300 -4.92 -5.65 11.91
C VAL A 300 -6.21 -6.21 11.33
N LEU A 301 -6.63 -5.63 10.20
CA LEU A 301 -7.60 -6.21 9.26
C LEU A 301 -6.91 -6.36 7.91
N VAL A 302 -6.42 -7.56 7.62
CA VAL A 302 -5.60 -7.82 6.42
C VAL A 302 -6.48 -8.25 5.25
N GLY A 303 -6.34 -7.58 4.11
CA GLY A 303 -7.04 -7.91 2.88
C GLY A 303 -6.15 -8.61 1.87
N GLN A 304 -6.71 -9.50 1.06
CA GLN A 304 -6.08 -10.04 -0.14
C GLN A 304 -7.13 -10.39 -1.19
N ASN A 305 -6.76 -10.28 -2.46
CA ASN A 305 -7.55 -10.72 -3.60
C ASN A 305 -7.27 -12.20 -3.92
N ALA A 306 -8.23 -12.93 -4.48
CA ALA A 306 -8.09 -14.38 -4.71
C ALA A 306 -7.03 -14.76 -5.78
N ASN A 307 -6.70 -13.85 -6.69
CA ASN A 307 -5.83 -14.03 -7.86
C ASN A 307 -4.81 -12.88 -7.98
N GLU A 308 -4.12 -12.54 -6.89
CA GLU A 308 -3.15 -11.43 -6.81
C GLU A 308 -2.15 -11.38 -7.97
N GLY A 309 -1.53 -12.51 -8.29
CA GLY A 309 -0.39 -12.57 -9.21
C GLY A 309 -0.75 -12.53 -10.68
N LEU A 310 -2.04 -12.63 -11.03
CA LEU A 310 -2.43 -12.84 -12.43
C LEU A 310 -2.02 -11.67 -13.33
N ILE A 311 -2.20 -10.42 -12.88
CA ILE A 311 -1.81 -9.22 -13.63
C ILE A 311 -0.29 -8.99 -13.64
N PHE A 312 0.44 -9.66 -12.78
CA PHE A 312 1.91 -9.60 -12.68
C PHE A 312 2.57 -10.77 -13.41
N THR A 313 1.81 -11.66 -14.02
CA THR A 313 2.32 -12.85 -14.69
C THR A 313 2.49 -12.61 -16.18
N ASN A 314 3.69 -12.84 -16.70
CA ASN A 314 3.91 -12.79 -18.14
C ASN A 314 2.99 -13.81 -18.84
N PRO A 315 2.03 -13.38 -19.67
CA PRO A 315 1.04 -14.27 -20.29
C PRO A 315 1.66 -15.21 -21.34
N ALA A 316 2.92 -14.97 -21.73
CA ALA A 316 3.63 -15.81 -22.70
C ALA A 316 4.27 -17.08 -22.08
N VAL A 317 4.21 -17.27 -20.76
CA VAL A 317 4.84 -18.44 -20.12
C VAL A 317 4.03 -19.71 -20.39
N GLN A 318 4.65 -20.65 -21.11
CA GLN A 318 4.04 -21.92 -21.52
C GLN A 318 4.80 -23.13 -21.00
N THR A 319 6.12 -23.02 -20.81
CA THR A 319 7.01 -24.14 -20.54
C THR A 319 7.66 -24.08 -19.15
N GLN A 320 8.16 -25.22 -18.67
CA GLN A 320 8.96 -25.30 -17.43
C GLN A 320 10.21 -24.41 -17.49
N LEU A 321 10.85 -24.29 -18.67
CA LEU A 321 12.05 -23.48 -18.84
C LEU A 321 11.73 -21.98 -18.71
N GLU A 322 10.64 -21.51 -19.30
CA GLU A 322 10.19 -20.12 -19.16
C GLU A 322 9.78 -19.78 -17.72
N TYR A 323 9.12 -20.73 -17.05
CA TYR A 323 8.79 -20.61 -15.62
C TYR A 323 10.07 -20.46 -14.77
N ILE A 324 11.06 -21.34 -14.96
CA ILE A 324 12.34 -21.29 -14.24
C ILE A 324 13.07 -19.97 -14.54
N SER A 325 13.15 -19.57 -15.81
CA SER A 325 13.80 -18.32 -16.20
C SER A 325 13.13 -17.10 -15.56
N THR A 326 11.82 -17.13 -15.37
CA THR A 326 11.11 -16.06 -14.67
C THR A 326 11.46 -16.03 -13.18
N LEU A 327 11.55 -17.19 -12.52
CA LEU A 327 12.00 -17.26 -11.12
C LEU A 327 13.44 -16.78 -10.94
N GLU A 328 14.35 -17.15 -11.84
CA GLU A 328 15.75 -16.70 -11.81
C GLU A 328 15.87 -15.18 -11.99
N GLN A 329 15.00 -14.58 -12.81
CA GLN A 329 14.94 -13.13 -12.98
C GLN A 329 14.37 -12.42 -11.74
N ALA A 330 13.33 -12.99 -11.11
CA ALA A 330 12.72 -12.44 -9.90
C ALA A 330 13.62 -12.62 -8.66
N LEU A 331 14.42 -13.68 -8.62
CA LEU A 331 15.25 -14.08 -7.48
C LEU A 331 16.72 -14.26 -7.89
N PRO A 332 17.43 -13.20 -8.33
CA PRO A 332 18.77 -13.33 -8.89
C PRO A 332 19.84 -13.79 -7.89
N SER A 333 19.56 -13.72 -6.58
CA SER A 333 20.43 -14.24 -5.51
C SER A 333 20.12 -15.69 -5.11
N ALA A 334 19.00 -16.26 -5.58
CA ALA A 334 18.65 -17.63 -5.25
C ALA A 334 19.64 -18.60 -5.89
N ASN A 335 20.18 -19.51 -5.09
CA ASN A 335 21.02 -20.57 -5.62
C ASN A 335 20.18 -21.59 -6.44
N THR A 336 20.85 -22.40 -7.25
CA THR A 336 20.18 -23.39 -8.11
C THR A 336 19.32 -24.39 -7.33
N SER A 337 19.67 -24.74 -6.09
CA SER A 337 18.87 -25.65 -5.27
C SER A 337 17.55 -25.03 -4.80
N VAL A 338 17.54 -23.72 -4.53
CA VAL A 338 16.33 -22.97 -4.20
C VAL A 338 15.41 -22.90 -5.41
N ILE A 339 15.94 -22.50 -6.58
CA ILE A 339 15.16 -22.46 -7.83
C ILE A 339 14.61 -23.85 -8.17
N PHE A 340 15.43 -24.91 -8.01
CA PHE A 340 14.97 -26.29 -8.21
C PHE A 340 13.85 -26.67 -7.26
N HIS A 341 13.96 -26.34 -5.97
CA HIS A 341 12.94 -26.63 -4.97
C HIS A 341 11.63 -25.90 -5.28
N LEU A 342 11.70 -24.61 -5.60
CA LEU A 342 10.52 -23.83 -6.02
C LEU A 342 9.84 -24.46 -7.24
N ALA A 343 10.60 -24.81 -8.28
CA ALA A 343 10.05 -25.25 -9.56
C ALA A 343 9.63 -26.74 -9.60
N ASN A 344 10.07 -27.56 -8.66
CA ASN A 344 9.81 -29.01 -8.69
C ASN A 344 9.15 -29.55 -7.43
N VAL A 345 9.18 -28.80 -6.32
CA VAL A 345 8.61 -29.25 -5.03
C VAL A 345 7.45 -28.36 -4.60
N LEU A 346 7.65 -27.04 -4.47
CA LEU A 346 6.57 -26.15 -4.02
C LEU A 346 5.54 -25.86 -5.11
N TYR A 347 6.01 -25.68 -6.34
CA TYR A 347 5.16 -25.44 -7.50
C TYR A 347 5.60 -26.37 -8.63
N PRO A 348 5.32 -27.69 -8.56
CA PRO A 348 5.67 -28.62 -9.62
C PRO A 348 4.83 -28.38 -10.90
N PRO A 349 5.31 -28.78 -12.10
CA PRO A 349 4.54 -28.69 -13.35
C PRO A 349 3.40 -29.74 -13.43
N ILE A 350 2.52 -29.75 -12.42
CA ILE A 350 1.36 -30.65 -12.29
C ILE A 350 0.09 -29.80 -12.41
N TYR A 351 -0.62 -29.95 -13.53
CA TYR A 351 -1.72 -29.06 -13.93
C TYR A 351 -3.12 -29.68 -13.74
N ASN A 352 -3.26 -30.63 -12.82
CA ASN A 352 -4.55 -31.28 -12.53
C ASN A 352 -5.37 -30.56 -11.43
N GLY A 353 -4.93 -29.37 -11.00
CA GLY A 353 -5.57 -28.59 -9.94
C GLY A 353 -5.09 -28.92 -8.52
N SER A 354 -4.31 -29.98 -8.29
CA SER A 354 -3.95 -30.41 -6.93
C SER A 354 -3.05 -29.44 -6.17
N TYR A 355 -2.43 -28.48 -6.87
CA TYR A 355 -1.58 -27.42 -6.29
C TYR A 355 -2.20 -26.02 -6.38
N GLY A 356 -3.49 -25.93 -6.74
CA GLY A 356 -4.21 -24.67 -6.92
C GLY A 356 -4.02 -24.03 -8.30
N TYR A 357 -3.55 -24.80 -9.29
CA TYR A 357 -3.42 -24.34 -10.68
C TYR A 357 -3.62 -25.48 -11.69
N THR A 358 -4.07 -25.09 -12.88
CA THR A 358 -4.39 -25.96 -14.02
C THR A 358 -3.66 -25.55 -15.30
N SER A 359 -2.84 -24.51 -15.25
CA SER A 359 -2.02 -24.05 -16.37
C SER A 359 -0.65 -23.52 -15.93
N SER A 360 0.29 -23.40 -16.86
CA SER A 360 1.61 -22.78 -16.62
C SER A 360 1.50 -21.33 -16.15
N ILE A 361 0.51 -20.60 -16.65
CA ILE A 361 0.24 -19.21 -16.28
C ILE A 361 -0.29 -19.15 -14.84
N GLU A 362 -1.30 -19.96 -14.49
CA GLU A 362 -1.84 -20.00 -13.12
C GLU A 362 -0.77 -20.42 -12.10
N ARG A 363 0.11 -21.36 -12.48
CA ARG A 363 1.24 -21.77 -11.65
C ARG A 363 2.20 -20.61 -11.38
N LEU A 364 2.57 -19.86 -12.41
CA LEU A 364 3.45 -18.70 -12.25
C LEU A 364 2.74 -17.59 -11.46
N ALA A 365 1.45 -17.34 -11.73
CA ALA A 365 0.64 -16.37 -11.00
C ALA A 365 0.60 -16.70 -9.52
N LEU A 366 0.34 -17.94 -9.14
CA LEU A 366 0.34 -18.35 -7.74
C LEU A 366 1.73 -18.19 -7.10
N SER A 367 2.79 -18.53 -7.83
CA SER A 367 4.17 -18.38 -7.35
C SER A 367 4.55 -16.92 -7.10
N ILE A 368 4.21 -16.02 -8.04
CA ILE A 368 4.40 -14.57 -7.89
C ILE A 368 3.55 -14.06 -6.73
N SER A 369 2.28 -14.44 -6.65
CA SER A 369 1.37 -14.04 -5.58
C SER A 369 1.95 -14.35 -4.20
N HIS A 370 2.41 -15.58 -4.00
CA HIS A 370 2.99 -16.00 -2.73
C HIS A 370 4.27 -15.24 -2.40
N PHE A 371 5.15 -15.05 -3.39
CA PHE A 371 6.41 -14.36 -3.20
C PHE A 371 6.23 -12.86 -2.88
N THR A 372 5.26 -12.17 -3.50
CA THR A 372 5.17 -10.71 -3.42
C THR A 372 4.05 -10.18 -2.54
N ILE A 373 2.97 -10.95 -2.29
CA ILE A 373 1.73 -10.44 -1.69
C ILE A 373 1.12 -11.39 -0.66
N ILE A 374 0.66 -12.57 -1.07
CA ILE A 374 -0.16 -13.48 -0.24
C ILE A 374 0.58 -13.91 1.02
N CYS A 375 1.85 -14.33 0.90
CA CYS A 375 2.60 -14.72 2.09
C CYS A 375 2.98 -13.53 2.96
N ASN A 376 3.08 -12.31 2.42
CA ASN A 376 3.25 -11.11 3.25
C ASN A 376 2.00 -10.87 4.10
N ALA A 377 0.81 -10.95 3.49
CA ALA A 377 -0.48 -10.81 4.18
C ALA A 377 -0.64 -11.87 5.28
N TYR A 378 -0.45 -13.14 4.90
CA TYR A 378 -0.56 -14.27 5.81
C TYR A 378 0.44 -14.22 6.95
N SER A 379 1.70 -13.82 6.68
CA SER A 379 2.73 -13.67 7.74
C SER A 379 2.30 -12.68 8.81
N LEU A 380 1.71 -11.56 8.40
CA LEU A 380 1.30 -10.50 9.31
C LEU A 380 0.14 -10.93 10.19
N VAL A 381 -0.96 -11.40 9.58
CA VAL A 381 -2.18 -11.75 10.33
C VAL A 381 -1.95 -12.98 11.22
N SER A 382 -1.25 -14.00 10.72
CA SER A 382 -0.99 -15.24 11.47
C SER A 382 0.01 -15.05 12.61
N THR A 383 0.96 -14.11 12.48
CA THR A 383 1.89 -13.80 13.57
C THR A 383 1.17 -13.02 14.67
N LEU A 384 0.47 -11.94 14.31
CA LEU A 384 -0.27 -11.12 15.28
C LEU A 384 -1.36 -11.91 16.02
N SER A 385 -2.06 -12.83 15.34
CA SER A 385 -3.09 -13.67 15.99
C SER A 385 -2.52 -14.63 17.04
N LYS A 386 -1.24 -15.02 16.93
CA LYS A 386 -0.58 -15.95 17.88
C LYS A 386 -0.06 -15.25 19.13
N ILE A 387 0.32 -13.97 19.00
CA ILE A 387 0.99 -13.21 20.06
C ILE A 387 0.09 -12.19 20.75
N SER A 388 -1.02 -11.80 20.13
CA SER A 388 -2.03 -11.01 20.81
C SER A 388 -2.49 -11.78 22.05
N PRO A 389 -2.54 -11.14 23.24
CA PRO A 389 -2.92 -11.82 24.46
C PRO A 389 -4.26 -12.50 24.20
N GLN A 390 -4.24 -13.85 24.13
CA GLN A 390 -5.46 -14.63 24.00
C GLN A 390 -6.41 -14.11 25.07
N ASN A 391 -7.46 -13.46 24.59
CA ASN A 391 -8.42 -12.72 25.38
C ASN A 391 -8.73 -13.49 26.67
N VAL A 392 -8.21 -12.99 27.80
CA VAL A 392 -8.44 -13.58 29.13
C VAL A 392 -9.94 -13.60 29.46
N ASN A 393 -10.75 -12.84 28.68
CA ASN A 393 -12.20 -12.94 28.61
C ASN A 393 -12.68 -13.01 27.15
N SER A 394 -13.47 -14.01 26.78
CA SER A 394 -14.04 -14.26 25.44
C SER A 394 -14.99 -13.17 24.88
N SER A 395 -15.03 -12.00 25.50
CA SER A 395 -15.92 -10.86 25.18
C SER A 395 -15.19 -9.65 24.59
N SER A 396 -13.85 -9.66 24.54
CA SER A 396 -13.07 -8.62 23.86
C SER A 396 -12.90 -8.93 22.36
N PRO A 397 -12.89 -7.92 21.47
CA PRO A 397 -12.62 -8.11 20.04
C PRO A 397 -11.29 -8.82 19.79
N SER A 398 -11.16 -9.47 18.63
CA SER A 398 -9.88 -9.97 18.15
C SER A 398 -8.97 -8.78 17.81
N SER A 399 -7.66 -8.94 17.91
CA SER A 399 -6.71 -7.96 17.35
C SER A 399 -6.40 -8.23 15.89
N SER A 400 -6.83 -9.36 15.35
CA SER A 400 -6.46 -9.81 14.00
C SER A 400 -7.71 -10.30 13.27
N TYR A 401 -7.91 -9.78 12.07
CA TYR A 401 -8.97 -10.16 11.15
C TYR A 401 -8.37 -10.25 9.74
N ALA A 402 -8.98 -11.05 8.87
CA ALA A 402 -8.62 -11.06 7.46
C ALA A 402 -9.84 -11.24 6.56
N TYR A 403 -9.75 -10.72 5.33
CA TYR A 403 -10.70 -11.02 4.27
C TYR A 403 -10.00 -11.51 2.99
N LEU A 404 -10.74 -12.31 2.23
CA LEU A 404 -10.34 -12.79 0.90
C LEU A 404 -11.36 -12.27 -0.13
N PHE A 405 -10.95 -11.30 -0.94
CA PHE A 405 -11.79 -10.74 -2.00
C PHE A 405 -11.78 -11.65 -3.24
N SER A 406 -12.90 -12.34 -3.47
CA SER A 406 -13.06 -13.41 -4.46
C SER A 406 -14.12 -13.10 -5.53
N ILE A 407 -14.61 -11.86 -5.61
CA ILE A 407 -15.47 -11.45 -6.72
C ILE A 407 -14.65 -11.56 -8.02
N PRO A 408 -15.09 -12.35 -9.02
CA PRO A 408 -14.34 -12.53 -10.25
C PRO A 408 -14.08 -11.18 -10.97
N PRO A 409 -12.85 -10.96 -11.50
CA PRO A 409 -11.79 -11.96 -11.65
C PRO A 409 -10.89 -12.15 -10.42
N GLY A 410 -11.13 -11.46 -9.31
CA GLY A 410 -10.35 -11.60 -8.07
C GLY A 410 -8.91 -11.15 -8.19
N ILE A 411 -8.56 -10.29 -9.15
CA ILE A 411 -7.16 -9.88 -9.40
C ILE A 411 -6.73 -8.74 -8.48
N HIS A 412 -5.43 -8.50 -8.36
CA HIS A 412 -4.89 -7.46 -7.48
C HIS A 412 -5.54 -6.09 -7.67
N GLY A 413 -5.94 -5.47 -6.56
CA GLY A 413 -6.45 -4.10 -6.46
C GLY A 413 -7.92 -3.90 -6.80
N ILE A 414 -8.66 -4.95 -7.20
CA ILE A 414 -10.08 -4.79 -7.57
C ILE A 414 -11.03 -4.61 -6.37
N ASP A 415 -10.52 -4.73 -5.14
CA ASP A 415 -11.20 -4.36 -3.91
C ASP A 415 -11.15 -2.85 -3.64
N VAL A 416 -10.31 -2.08 -4.35
CA VAL A 416 -10.23 -0.61 -4.23
C VAL A 416 -11.52 0.10 -4.65
N PRO A 417 -12.14 -0.21 -5.81
CA PRO A 417 -13.46 0.34 -6.16
C PRO A 417 -14.56 0.03 -5.14
N TYR A 418 -14.46 -1.08 -4.40
CA TYR A 418 -15.40 -1.41 -3.32
C TYR A 418 -15.09 -0.60 -2.05
N THR A 419 -13.81 -0.39 -1.75
CA THR A 419 -13.32 0.44 -0.63
C THR A 419 -13.77 1.90 -0.78
N PHE A 420 -13.63 2.46 -1.99
CA PHE A 420 -14.00 3.85 -2.32
C PHE A 420 -15.28 3.95 -3.16
N PHE A 421 -16.18 2.98 -3.01
CA PHE A 421 -17.40 2.90 -3.81
C PHE A 421 -18.23 4.17 -3.70
N ASN A 422 -18.46 4.85 -4.81
CA ASN A 422 -19.09 6.18 -4.86
C ASN A 422 -20.51 6.15 -5.46
N GLY A 423 -21.11 4.97 -5.57
CA GLY A 423 -22.38 4.75 -6.27
C GLY A 423 -22.24 4.36 -7.75
N ASP A 424 -21.03 4.45 -8.32
CA ASP A 424 -20.77 3.99 -9.68
C ASP A 424 -20.62 2.47 -9.75
N THR A 425 -21.46 1.83 -10.56
CA THR A 425 -21.44 0.38 -10.80
C THR A 425 -21.02 0.03 -12.22
N THR A 426 -20.58 1.02 -13.01
CA THR A 426 -20.44 0.93 -14.48
C THR A 426 -19.02 0.64 -14.96
N GLY A 427 -18.13 0.23 -14.05
CA GLY A 427 -16.76 -0.19 -14.35
C GLY A 427 -16.66 -1.06 -15.61
N GLY A 428 -15.66 -0.80 -16.45
CA GLY A 428 -15.58 -1.34 -17.81
C GLY A 428 -14.27 -2.03 -18.16
N THR A 429 -13.35 -2.17 -17.20
CA THR A 429 -12.02 -2.75 -17.45
C THR A 429 -11.77 -3.96 -16.54
N LEU A 430 -10.72 -4.75 -16.83
CA LEU A 430 -10.37 -5.89 -15.97
C LEU A 430 -9.95 -5.45 -14.56
N GLN A 431 -9.30 -4.28 -14.44
CA GLN A 431 -8.83 -3.69 -13.18
C GLN A 431 -9.87 -2.77 -12.52
N ASP A 432 -11.00 -2.54 -13.17
CA ASP A 432 -12.14 -1.77 -12.67
C ASP A 432 -13.44 -2.45 -13.17
N PRO A 433 -13.75 -3.65 -12.66
CA PRO A 433 -14.96 -4.37 -13.04
C PRO A 433 -16.21 -3.73 -12.41
N PRO A 434 -17.41 -4.03 -12.92
CA PRO A 434 -18.66 -3.61 -12.29
C PRO A 434 -18.70 -3.93 -10.79
N VAL A 435 -19.11 -2.95 -9.99
CA VAL A 435 -19.20 -3.07 -8.54
C VAL A 435 -20.58 -3.60 -8.12
N ILE A 436 -20.62 -4.56 -7.21
CA ILE A 436 -21.85 -5.04 -6.58
C ILE A 436 -22.15 -4.15 -5.36
N THR A 437 -23.14 -3.26 -5.50
CA THR A 437 -23.51 -2.22 -4.52
C THR A 437 -23.62 -2.73 -3.08
N ASP A 438 -24.35 -3.83 -2.86
CA ASP A 438 -24.58 -4.35 -1.51
C ASP A 438 -23.28 -4.82 -0.84
N ILE A 439 -22.39 -5.43 -1.64
CA ILE A 439 -21.09 -5.90 -1.14
C ILE A 439 -20.15 -4.73 -0.88
N ALA A 440 -20.15 -3.72 -1.75
CA ALA A 440 -19.33 -2.53 -1.57
C ALA A 440 -19.75 -1.74 -0.32
N THR A 441 -21.05 -1.55 -0.13
CA THR A 441 -21.62 -0.89 1.05
C THR A 441 -21.24 -1.65 2.33
N ALA A 442 -21.40 -2.98 2.32
CA ALA A 442 -21.01 -3.81 3.46
C ALA A 442 -19.49 -3.77 3.73
N LEU A 443 -18.64 -3.80 2.70
CA LEU A 443 -17.19 -3.65 2.87
C LEU A 443 -16.83 -2.31 3.51
N GLN A 444 -17.43 -1.19 3.06
CA GLN A 444 -17.21 0.12 3.66
C GLN A 444 -17.65 0.16 5.13
N GLN A 445 -18.75 -0.50 5.48
CA GLN A 445 -19.18 -0.64 6.87
C GLN A 445 -18.14 -1.41 7.70
N PHE A 446 -17.62 -2.54 7.21
CA PHE A 446 -16.61 -3.32 7.93
C PHE A 446 -15.30 -2.57 8.15
N LEU A 447 -14.82 -1.87 7.10
CA LEU A 447 -13.63 -1.05 7.19
C LEU A 447 -13.81 0.06 8.23
N THR A 448 -14.94 0.79 8.19
CA THR A 448 -15.21 1.87 9.15
C THR A 448 -15.45 1.37 10.57
N ASP A 449 -16.07 0.19 10.74
CA ASP A 449 -16.24 -0.42 12.05
C ASP A 449 -14.93 -0.83 12.70
N PHE A 450 -14.00 -1.36 11.91
CA PHE A 450 -12.65 -1.61 12.40
C PHE A 450 -11.94 -0.30 12.80
N VAL A 451 -12.05 0.75 11.98
CA VAL A 451 -11.48 2.08 12.29
C VAL A 451 -12.06 2.67 13.57
N ILE A 452 -13.36 2.53 13.82
CA ILE A 452 -14.03 3.15 14.96
C ILE A 452 -13.86 2.28 16.21
N ALA A 453 -14.27 1.01 16.13
CA ALA A 453 -14.53 0.13 17.25
C ALA A 453 -13.52 -1.01 17.43
N ARG A 454 -12.51 -1.15 16.54
CA ARG A 454 -11.53 -2.28 16.51
C ARG A 454 -12.12 -3.61 16.07
N ASP A 455 -13.38 -3.62 15.64
CA ASP A 455 -14.10 -4.85 15.35
C ASP A 455 -14.90 -4.67 14.06
N PRO A 456 -14.50 -5.34 12.95
CA PRO A 456 -15.25 -5.28 11.70
C PRO A 456 -16.54 -6.11 11.75
N SER A 457 -16.83 -6.79 12.88
CA SER A 457 -17.95 -7.74 13.02
C SER A 457 -19.25 -7.13 13.55
N SER A 458 -19.44 -5.81 13.49
CA SER A 458 -20.70 -5.14 13.91
C SER A 458 -21.97 -5.74 13.26
N SER A 459 -21.84 -6.37 12.08
CA SER A 459 -22.89 -7.10 11.35
C SER A 459 -22.91 -8.62 11.58
N GLY A 460 -21.90 -9.17 12.28
CA GLY A 460 -21.68 -10.60 12.50
C GLY A 460 -20.97 -11.36 11.37
N ALA A 461 -20.52 -10.69 10.30
CA ALA A 461 -19.92 -11.36 9.13
C ALA A 461 -18.44 -11.72 9.29
N PHE A 462 -17.67 -10.89 10.02
CA PHE A 462 -16.23 -11.10 10.21
C PHE A 462 -15.94 -11.96 11.43
N VAL A 463 -15.01 -12.91 11.27
CA VAL A 463 -14.47 -13.69 12.38
C VAL A 463 -13.04 -13.26 12.69
N GLY A 464 -12.70 -13.24 13.98
CA GLY A 464 -11.32 -13.05 14.40
C GLY A 464 -10.44 -14.14 13.82
N TYR A 465 -9.31 -13.74 13.23
CA TYR A 465 -8.31 -14.66 12.73
C TYR A 465 -7.61 -15.32 13.91
N ASP A 466 -7.71 -16.64 14.02
CA ASP A 466 -7.16 -17.42 15.13
C ASP A 466 -6.48 -18.70 14.64
N LYS A 467 -6.29 -19.69 15.51
CA LYS A 467 -5.66 -20.98 15.18
C LYS A 467 -6.46 -21.81 14.17
N SER A 468 -7.72 -21.48 13.91
CA SER A 468 -8.52 -22.11 12.85
C SER A 468 -8.18 -21.57 11.46
N GLU A 469 -7.38 -20.50 11.39
CA GLU A 469 -6.92 -19.87 10.13
C GLU A 469 -8.11 -19.58 9.21
N THR A 470 -9.19 -19.04 9.81
CA THR A 470 -10.42 -18.71 9.08
C THR A 470 -10.38 -17.27 8.59
N VAL A 471 -10.75 -17.08 7.32
CA VAL A 471 -10.85 -15.77 6.66
C VAL A 471 -12.28 -15.53 6.20
N THR A 472 -12.72 -14.26 6.18
CA THR A 472 -14.00 -13.89 5.59
C THR A 472 -13.83 -13.71 4.08
N SER A 473 -14.31 -14.69 3.31
CA SER A 473 -14.38 -14.60 1.86
C SER A 473 -15.54 -13.70 1.42
N ILE A 474 -15.23 -12.77 0.53
CA ILE A 474 -16.16 -11.83 -0.10
C ILE A 474 -16.30 -12.25 -1.56
N ASP A 475 -17.42 -12.83 -1.94
CA ASP A 475 -17.69 -13.26 -3.32
C ASP A 475 -19.06 -12.75 -3.81
N ILE A 476 -19.44 -13.09 -5.04
CA ILE A 476 -20.70 -12.64 -5.63
C ILE A 476 -21.96 -13.08 -4.86
N ALA A 477 -21.85 -14.09 -4.00
CA ALA A 477 -22.94 -14.57 -3.15
C ALA A 477 -22.95 -13.87 -1.77
N GLY A 478 -21.97 -13.01 -1.48
CA GLY A 478 -21.85 -12.23 -0.25
C GLY A 478 -20.65 -12.64 0.59
N PHE A 479 -20.87 -12.79 1.89
CA PHE A 479 -19.82 -13.00 2.89
C PHE A 479 -19.92 -14.40 3.48
N LYS A 480 -18.81 -15.13 3.48
CA LYS A 480 -18.74 -16.48 4.06
C LYS A 480 -17.38 -16.72 4.71
N ASN A 481 -17.38 -17.46 5.81
CA ASN A 481 -16.15 -17.86 6.46
C ASN A 481 -15.60 -19.14 5.81
N VAL A 482 -14.33 -19.12 5.42
CA VAL A 482 -13.62 -20.24 4.80
C VAL A 482 -12.24 -20.40 5.44
N GLY A 483 -11.62 -21.57 5.30
CA GLY A 483 -10.20 -21.72 5.62
C GLY A 483 -9.37 -20.81 4.70
N ASP A 484 -8.40 -20.10 5.28
CA ASP A 484 -7.52 -19.21 4.55
C ASP A 484 -6.70 -20.00 3.52
N PRO A 485 -6.83 -19.74 2.22
CA PRO A 485 -6.05 -20.44 1.21
C PRO A 485 -4.54 -20.14 1.33
N ALA A 486 -4.15 -19.08 2.04
CA ALA A 486 -2.77 -18.75 2.32
C ALA A 486 -2.18 -19.51 3.51
N ALA A 487 -3.01 -20.20 4.30
CA ALA A 487 -2.59 -21.14 5.34
C ALA A 487 -2.02 -22.44 4.73
N ASP A 488 -0.95 -22.24 3.96
CA ASP A 488 -0.28 -23.24 3.15
C ASP A 488 1.20 -23.29 3.55
N SER A 489 1.74 -24.50 3.68
CA SER A 489 3.17 -24.75 3.93
C SER A 489 4.13 -24.03 2.98
N ARG A 490 3.67 -23.62 1.79
CA ARG A 490 4.43 -22.79 0.86
C ARG A 490 4.78 -21.45 1.49
N CYS A 491 3.87 -20.81 2.22
CA CYS A 491 4.19 -19.55 2.89
C CYS A 491 5.21 -19.71 4.01
N ASP A 492 5.20 -20.84 4.74
CA ASP A 492 6.26 -21.13 5.72
C ASP A 492 7.65 -21.18 5.07
N TYR A 493 7.76 -21.68 3.83
CA TYR A 493 9.01 -21.64 3.07
C TYR A 493 9.41 -20.21 2.70
N TRP A 494 8.46 -19.39 2.22
CA TRP A 494 8.72 -17.99 1.88
C TRP A 494 9.12 -17.15 3.10
N PHE A 495 8.59 -17.45 4.30
CA PHE A 495 8.94 -16.76 5.55
C PHE A 495 10.41 -16.89 5.92
N GLN A 496 11.05 -17.99 5.51
CA GLN A 496 12.47 -18.22 5.79
C GLN A 496 13.40 -17.41 4.87
N PHE A 497 12.88 -16.76 3.83
CA PHE A 497 13.67 -16.04 2.82
C PHE A 497 14.90 -16.84 2.31
N PRO A 498 14.74 -18.11 1.88
CA PRO A 498 15.87 -18.97 1.52
C PRO A 498 16.64 -18.51 0.26
N TYR A 499 16.10 -17.55 -0.46
CA TYR A 499 16.70 -16.88 -1.62
C TYR A 499 17.54 -15.66 -1.24
N TYR A 500 17.61 -15.31 0.04
CA TYR A 500 18.43 -14.23 0.57
C TYR A 500 19.36 -14.74 1.67
N HIS A 501 20.65 -14.50 1.50
CA HIS A 501 21.64 -14.65 2.55
C HIS A 501 22.23 -13.27 2.81
N SER A 502 22.10 -12.75 4.02
CA SER A 502 22.90 -11.58 4.42
C SER A 502 24.36 -11.98 4.29
N GLU A 503 25.15 -11.23 3.52
CA GLU A 503 26.60 -11.33 3.58
C GLU A 503 27.01 -10.87 4.99
N GLN A 504 27.07 -11.81 5.94
CA GLN A 504 27.66 -11.59 7.26
C GLN A 504 29.19 -11.58 7.15
#